data_AF-A0A8B3KHU1-F1
#
_entry.id   AF-A0A8B3KHU1-F1
#
_cell.length_a   1.000
_cell.length_b   1.000
_cell.length_c   1.000
_cell.angle_alpha   90.00
_cell.angle_beta   90.00
_cell.angle_gamma   90.00
#
_symmetry.space_group_name_H-M   'P 1'
#
loop_
_entity.id
_entity.type
_entity.pdbx_description
1 polymer ?
#
loop_
_entity_poly.entity_id
_entity_poly.type
_entity_poly.pdbx_seq_one_letter_code
_entity_poly.pdbx_strand_id
1 'polypeptide(L)'
;MATESCLAILTSKSVIALLNFLFLALVIVIGALLGSTLRTGKASDTGGKKFIGSAHMIGIGSAFICVPFIASFLHLNYQSLLLPLADTAAVYIEQLFMLISLAGIASYLGYGLLDNIANKVLQSQVQEIGQEQKEAKHSIEALVNENKQIKDNEKKIRLELLYLKAKDAVESGQRYGEKKTEEDKLASKKKYNDALSLLDEGLKEINEEDDYHSFDKFMVLKAFTLKRIDDIAGALEIVKKLLIKDKTNPVLLYNMGCYLLLSKQHKDEQEVKDFIMKALTVIPEKEAHKPLQKKIIEKVLARLDSDIQDLFNDDELTRIREMVRSKTN
;
A
#
# COMPACT_ATOMS: atom_id res chain seq x y z
N MET A 1 32.34 67.18 -43.29
CA MET A 1 31.03 66.49 -43.35
C MET A 1 30.86 65.39 -42.29
N ALA A 2 31.85 64.52 -41.99
CA ALA A 2 31.68 63.48 -40.97
C ALA A 2 31.69 63.97 -39.50
N THR A 3 32.36 65.10 -39.21
CA THR A 3 32.45 65.67 -37.86
C THR A 3 31.19 66.43 -37.43
N GLU A 4 30.52 67.11 -38.36
CA GLU A 4 29.28 67.87 -38.09
C GLU A 4 28.06 66.95 -37.88
N SER A 5 27.98 65.83 -38.61
CA SER A 5 26.92 64.83 -38.40
C SER A 5 27.07 64.07 -37.08
N CYS A 6 28.31 63.85 -36.61
CA CYS A 6 28.56 63.21 -35.33
C CYS A 6 28.18 64.15 -34.16
N LEU A 7 28.51 65.44 -34.27
CA LEU A 7 28.09 66.47 -33.31
C LEU A 7 26.57 66.64 -33.25
N ALA A 8 25.86 66.55 -34.39
CA ALA A 8 24.41 66.65 -34.47
C ALA A 8 23.67 65.47 -33.81
N ILE A 9 24.25 64.26 -33.88
CA ILE A 9 23.70 63.08 -33.20
C ILE A 9 23.92 63.19 -31.68
N LEU A 10 25.10 63.65 -31.25
CA LEU A 10 25.45 63.91 -29.84
C LEU A 10 24.62 65.03 -29.19
N THR A 11 24.13 65.98 -29.97
CA THR A 11 23.29 67.10 -29.50
C THR A 11 21.78 66.85 -29.60
N SER A 12 21.36 65.67 -30.09
CA SER A 12 19.95 65.31 -30.12
C SER A 12 19.40 65.10 -28.71
N LYS A 13 18.19 65.64 -28.43
CA LYS A 13 17.56 65.60 -27.10
C LYS A 13 17.46 64.17 -26.54
N SER A 14 17.25 63.18 -27.41
CA SER A 14 17.16 61.76 -27.03
C SER A 14 18.51 61.16 -26.63
N VAL A 15 19.61 61.53 -27.29
CA VAL A 15 20.95 61.06 -26.96
C VAL A 15 21.43 61.68 -25.65
N ILE A 16 21.13 62.96 -25.42
CA ILE A 16 21.40 63.63 -24.14
C ILE A 16 20.58 62.99 -22.99
N ALA A 17 19.32 62.64 -23.22
CA ALA A 17 18.50 61.94 -22.23
C ALA A 17 19.04 60.53 -21.91
N LEU A 18 19.45 59.77 -22.93
CA LEU A 18 20.06 58.45 -22.76
C LEU A 18 21.39 58.53 -21.99
N LEU A 19 22.22 59.52 -22.31
CA LEU A 19 23.53 59.70 -21.66
C LEU A 19 23.37 60.14 -20.20
N ASN A 20 22.40 61.02 -19.91
CA ASN A 20 22.03 61.36 -18.53
C ASN A 20 21.44 60.18 -17.78
N PHE A 21 20.61 59.35 -18.41
CA PHE A 21 20.08 58.13 -17.79
C PHE A 21 21.19 57.14 -17.46
N LEU A 22 22.13 56.93 -18.39
CA LEU A 22 23.26 56.01 -18.22
C LEU A 22 24.23 56.51 -17.14
N PHE A 23 24.46 57.83 -17.08
CA PHE A 23 25.22 58.46 -16.02
C PHE A 23 24.54 58.33 -14.66
N LEU A 24 23.24 58.62 -14.57
CA LEU A 24 22.46 58.47 -13.33
C LEU A 24 22.44 57.01 -12.86
N ALA A 25 22.26 56.06 -13.77
CA ALA A 25 22.31 54.63 -13.48
C ALA A 25 23.69 54.22 -12.94
N LEU A 26 24.77 54.76 -13.49
CA LEU A 26 26.13 54.51 -13.02
C LEU A 26 26.36 55.09 -11.62
N VAL A 27 25.84 56.27 -11.33
CA VAL A 27 25.90 56.90 -9.99
C VAL A 27 25.11 56.08 -8.96
N ILE A 28 23.92 55.58 -9.33
CA ILE A 28 23.11 54.70 -8.48
C ILE A 28 23.86 53.39 -8.21
N VAL A 29 24.52 52.82 -9.21
CA VAL A 29 25.33 51.60 -9.05
C VAL A 29 26.50 51.85 -8.08
N ILE A 30 27.22 52.97 -8.21
CA ILE A 30 28.30 53.33 -7.30
C ILE A 30 27.78 53.50 -5.86
N GLY A 31 26.69 54.25 -5.66
CA GLY A 31 26.08 54.40 -4.34
C GLY A 31 25.57 53.08 -3.76
N ALA A 32 24.99 52.21 -4.59
CA ALA A 32 24.51 50.91 -4.17
C ALA A 32 25.65 49.95 -3.78
N LEU A 33 26.79 50.02 -4.48
CA LEU A 33 28.01 49.28 -4.14
C LEU A 33 28.60 49.77 -2.82
N LEU A 34 28.64 51.08 -2.58
CA LEU A 34 29.07 51.66 -1.31
C LEU A 34 28.15 51.25 -0.14
N GLY A 35 26.83 51.30 -0.33
CA GLY A 35 25.87 50.82 0.67
C GLY A 35 25.98 49.32 0.95
N SER A 36 26.22 48.52 -0.09
CA SER A 36 26.37 47.07 0.03
C SER A 36 27.69 46.68 0.71
N THR A 37 28.79 47.40 0.44
CA THR A 37 30.10 47.20 1.10
C THR A 37 30.10 47.59 2.58
N LEU A 38 29.38 48.66 2.97
CA LEU A 38 29.18 49.02 4.38
C LEU A 38 28.43 47.92 5.15
N ARG A 39 27.51 47.21 4.48
CA ARG A 39 26.76 46.10 5.10
C ARG A 39 27.59 44.82 5.23
N THR A 40 28.33 44.44 4.19
CA THR A 40 29.21 43.25 4.26
C THR A 40 30.31 43.41 5.30
N GLY A 41 30.78 44.64 5.56
CA GLY A 41 31.69 44.94 6.67
C GLY A 41 31.09 44.76 8.07
N LYS A 42 29.76 44.77 8.21
CA LYS A 42 29.05 44.53 9.48
C LYS A 42 28.62 43.07 9.68
N ALA A 43 28.57 42.28 8.60
CA ALA A 43 28.13 40.88 8.59
C ALA A 43 29.29 39.86 8.53
N SER A 44 30.54 40.31 8.74
CA SER A 44 31.77 39.58 8.40
C SER A 44 32.14 38.41 9.31
N ASP A 45 31.20 37.77 9.99
CA ASP A 45 31.51 36.56 10.78
C ASP A 45 31.05 35.24 10.16
N THR A 46 30.32 35.24 9.05
CA THR A 46 29.94 33.96 8.40
C THR A 46 29.66 34.12 6.90
N GLY A 47 30.58 33.68 6.03
CA GLY A 47 30.24 33.34 4.64
C GLY A 47 31.30 33.69 3.58
N GLY A 48 31.83 32.67 2.90
CA GLY A 48 32.90 32.80 1.91
C GLY A 48 32.58 33.60 0.64
N LYS A 49 33.60 33.82 -0.19
CA LYS A 49 33.67 34.72 -1.36
C LYS A 49 32.47 34.71 -2.35
N LYS A 50 31.63 33.67 -2.38
CA LYS A 50 30.40 33.62 -3.19
C LYS A 50 29.27 34.54 -2.66
N PHE A 51 29.22 34.79 -1.34
CA PHE A 51 28.16 35.59 -0.71
C PHE A 51 28.33 37.11 -0.96
N ILE A 52 29.58 37.55 -1.16
CA ILE A 52 29.92 38.96 -1.42
C ILE A 52 29.39 39.39 -2.80
N GLY A 53 29.53 38.52 -3.82
CA GLY A 53 29.03 38.79 -5.17
C GLY A 53 27.49 38.87 -5.24
N SER A 54 26.79 37.99 -4.55
CA SER A 54 25.32 38.02 -4.49
C SER A 54 24.79 39.21 -3.69
N ALA A 55 25.46 39.60 -2.60
CA ALA A 55 25.09 40.77 -1.79
C ALA A 55 25.21 42.09 -2.59
N HIS A 56 26.23 42.22 -3.43
CA HIS A 56 26.39 43.39 -4.30
C HIS A 56 25.33 43.46 -5.40
N MET A 57 25.00 42.34 -6.05
CA MET A 57 23.96 42.33 -7.10
C MET A 57 22.56 42.59 -6.55
N ILE A 58 22.22 42.05 -5.38
CA ILE A 58 20.92 42.30 -4.73
C ILE A 58 20.87 43.74 -4.18
N GLY A 59 21.98 44.27 -3.65
CA GLY A 59 22.09 45.67 -3.23
C GLY A 59 21.82 46.65 -4.37
N ILE A 60 22.42 46.41 -5.54
CA ILE A 60 22.16 47.19 -6.77
C ILE A 60 20.68 47.08 -7.17
N GLY A 61 20.12 45.87 -7.22
CA GLY A 61 18.70 45.66 -7.55
C GLY A 61 17.74 46.38 -6.59
N SER A 62 18.01 46.35 -5.30
CA SER A 62 17.19 47.03 -4.29
C SER A 62 17.30 48.56 -4.38
N ALA A 63 18.48 49.11 -4.70
CA ALA A 63 18.64 50.55 -4.93
C ALA A 63 17.84 51.03 -6.14
N PHE A 64 17.79 50.26 -7.24
CA PHE A 64 16.98 50.63 -8.41
C PHE A 64 15.47 50.64 -8.13
N ILE A 65 14.98 49.81 -7.22
CA ILE A 65 13.56 49.80 -6.81
C ILE A 65 13.26 50.92 -5.81
N CYS A 66 14.15 51.16 -4.85
CA CYS A 66 13.90 52.09 -3.75
C CYS A 66 14.29 53.55 -4.05
N VAL A 67 15.28 53.83 -4.92
CA VAL A 67 15.69 55.20 -5.27
C VAL A 67 14.54 55.99 -5.91
N PRO A 68 13.79 55.48 -6.90
CA PRO A 68 12.63 56.20 -7.46
C PRO A 68 11.52 56.42 -6.42
N PHE A 69 11.30 55.44 -5.53
CA PHE A 69 10.30 55.52 -4.47
C PHE A 69 10.62 56.62 -3.46
N ILE A 70 11.86 56.67 -2.95
CA ILE A 70 12.27 57.68 -1.96
C ILE A 70 12.43 59.06 -2.63
N ALA A 71 12.90 59.14 -3.87
CA ALA A 71 12.99 60.38 -4.63
C ALA A 71 11.60 61.00 -4.89
N SER A 72 10.57 60.18 -5.09
CA SER A 72 9.18 60.62 -5.20
C SER A 72 8.64 61.21 -3.89
N PHE A 73 9.10 60.74 -2.73
CA PHE A 73 8.73 61.31 -1.43
C PHE A 73 9.48 62.64 -1.15
N LEU A 74 10.75 62.73 -1.53
CA LEU A 74 11.60 63.90 -1.27
C LEU A 74 11.39 65.07 -2.26
N HIS A 75 10.48 64.95 -3.24
CA HIS A 75 10.23 65.97 -4.27
C HIS A 75 11.53 66.43 -4.95
N LEU A 76 12.43 65.48 -5.25
CA LEU A 76 13.68 65.80 -5.92
C LEU A 76 13.40 66.29 -7.34
N ASN A 77 13.88 67.49 -7.65
CA ASN A 77 13.64 68.14 -8.92
C ASN A 77 14.57 67.51 -9.99
N TYR A 78 14.08 66.53 -10.74
CA TYR A 78 14.86 65.78 -11.73
C TYR A 78 15.52 66.66 -12.82
N GLN A 79 15.08 67.90 -13.00
CA GLN A 79 15.68 68.86 -13.93
C GLN A 79 17.10 69.31 -13.51
N SER A 80 17.44 69.32 -12.22
CA SER A 80 18.77 69.72 -11.75
C SER A 80 19.79 68.57 -11.69
N LEU A 81 19.35 67.34 -12.00
CA LEU A 81 20.19 66.14 -12.11
C LEU A 81 20.76 65.90 -13.51
N LEU A 82 20.36 66.72 -14.50
CA LEU A 82 20.89 66.69 -15.86
C LEU A 82 22.27 67.37 -15.86
N LEU A 83 23.24 66.82 -16.61
CA LEU A 83 24.56 67.42 -16.80
C LEU A 83 24.40 68.91 -17.21
N PRO A 84 24.78 69.89 -16.36
CA PRO A 84 24.58 71.28 -16.71
C PRO A 84 25.64 71.68 -17.74
N LEU A 85 25.20 72.08 -18.93
CA LEU A 85 26.08 72.67 -19.96
C LEU A 85 26.43 74.15 -19.66
N ALA A 86 26.07 74.71 -18.50
CA ALA A 86 26.57 76.01 -18.02
C ALA A 86 26.36 76.27 -16.50
N ASP A 87 27.40 76.77 -15.83
CA ASP A 87 27.48 77.63 -14.62
C ASP A 87 26.66 77.34 -13.34
N THR A 88 26.41 76.07 -12.98
CA THR A 88 25.95 75.72 -11.62
C THR A 88 26.61 74.44 -11.06
N ALA A 89 27.95 74.43 -10.98
CA ALA A 89 28.71 73.24 -10.58
C ALA A 89 28.48 72.79 -9.12
N ALA A 90 28.29 73.71 -8.17
CA ALA A 90 28.20 73.37 -6.75
C ALA A 90 26.89 72.65 -6.38
N VAL A 91 25.75 73.12 -6.90
CA VAL A 91 24.42 72.53 -6.66
C VAL A 91 24.31 71.13 -7.29
N TYR A 92 24.94 70.93 -8.45
CA TYR A 92 24.99 69.64 -9.12
C TYR A 92 25.80 68.60 -8.32
N ILE A 93 26.95 68.99 -7.76
CA ILE A 93 27.78 68.11 -6.93
C ILE A 93 27.04 67.69 -5.65
N GLU A 94 26.37 68.64 -4.99
CA GLU A 94 25.57 68.37 -3.78
C GLU A 94 24.45 67.34 -4.04
N GLN A 95 23.73 67.50 -5.15
CA GLN A 95 22.66 66.58 -5.52
C GLN A 95 23.16 65.19 -5.95
N LEU A 96 24.34 65.10 -6.55
CA LEU A 96 24.99 63.81 -6.82
C LEU A 96 25.37 63.08 -5.53
N PHE A 97 25.96 63.78 -4.56
CA PHE A 97 26.26 63.17 -3.25
C PHE A 97 25.00 62.74 -2.51
N MET A 98 23.91 63.50 -2.62
CA MET A 98 22.60 63.12 -2.07
C MET A 98 22.05 61.85 -2.72
N LEU A 99 22.12 61.74 -4.05
CA LEU A 99 21.67 60.57 -4.78
C LEU A 99 22.51 59.33 -4.43
N ILE A 100 23.83 59.46 -4.32
CA ILE A 100 24.74 58.39 -3.90
C ILE A 100 24.38 57.91 -2.49
N SER A 101 24.15 58.85 -1.56
CA SER A 101 23.80 58.54 -0.17
C SER A 101 22.44 57.84 -0.06
N LEU A 102 21.46 58.31 -0.82
CA LEU A 102 20.12 57.73 -0.87
C LEU A 102 20.13 56.33 -1.51
N ALA A 103 20.90 56.13 -2.58
CA ALA A 103 21.13 54.82 -3.17
C ALA A 103 21.86 53.87 -2.21
N GLY A 104 22.80 54.37 -1.42
CA GLY A 104 23.50 53.59 -0.39
C GLY A 104 22.58 53.14 0.74
N ILE A 105 21.73 54.03 1.27
CA ILE A 105 20.73 53.72 2.31
C ILE A 105 19.67 52.74 1.78
N ALA A 106 19.19 52.97 0.56
CA ALA A 106 18.25 52.11 -0.13
C ALA A 106 18.80 50.69 -0.34
N SER A 107 20.06 50.58 -0.79
CA SER A 107 20.77 49.30 -0.93
C SER A 107 20.91 48.58 0.41
N TYR A 108 21.27 49.32 1.48
CA TYR A 108 21.45 48.76 2.81
C TYR A 108 20.13 48.25 3.42
N LEU A 109 19.05 49.04 3.37
CA LEU A 109 17.75 48.69 3.96
C LEU A 109 16.96 47.70 3.10
N GLY A 110 16.93 47.93 1.79
CA GLY A 110 16.14 47.15 0.83
C GLY A 110 16.53 45.68 0.82
N TYR A 111 17.83 45.36 0.88
CA TYR A 111 18.30 43.99 1.00
C TYR A 111 17.73 43.28 2.25
N GLY A 112 17.66 43.97 3.39
CA GLY A 112 17.22 43.34 4.66
C GLY A 112 15.73 43.04 4.69
N LEU A 113 14.94 43.88 4.03
CA LEU A 113 13.51 43.63 3.86
C LEU A 113 13.27 42.52 2.85
N LEU A 114 13.95 42.55 1.70
CA LEU A 114 13.79 41.56 0.64
C LEU A 114 14.23 40.16 1.08
N ASP A 115 15.36 40.04 1.78
CA ASP A 115 15.88 38.77 2.27
C ASP A 115 14.97 38.16 3.36
N ASN A 116 14.46 38.99 4.29
CA ASN A 116 13.52 38.52 5.30
C ASN A 116 12.17 38.08 4.70
N ILE A 117 11.66 38.79 3.70
CA ILE A 117 10.43 38.42 3.00
C ILE A 117 10.64 37.13 2.20
N ALA A 118 11.72 37.03 1.44
CA ALA A 118 12.06 35.84 0.66
C ALA A 118 12.22 34.61 1.57
N ASN A 119 12.96 34.73 2.67
CA ASN A 119 13.15 33.62 3.60
C ASN A 119 11.85 33.18 4.28
N LYS A 120 10.98 34.12 4.68
CA LYS A 120 9.67 33.77 5.28
C LYS A 120 8.74 33.08 4.28
N VAL A 121 8.68 33.56 3.04
CA VAL A 121 7.84 32.95 2.00
C VAL A 121 8.35 31.57 1.62
N LEU A 122 9.67 31.41 1.44
CA LEU A 122 10.28 30.11 1.14
C LEU A 122 10.10 29.11 2.28
N GLN A 123 10.27 29.54 3.54
CA GLN A 123 10.03 28.65 4.69
C GLN A 123 8.57 28.22 4.81
N SER A 124 7.61 29.13 4.60
CA SER A 124 6.18 28.79 4.62
C SER A 124 5.84 27.76 3.54
N GLN A 125 6.30 28.00 2.30
CA GLN A 125 6.05 27.06 1.19
C GLN A 125 6.72 25.70 1.42
N VAL A 126 7.95 25.67 1.94
CA VAL A 126 8.63 24.39 2.23
C VAL A 126 7.95 23.63 3.37
N GLN A 127 7.44 24.33 4.39
CA GLN A 127 6.71 23.70 5.49
C GLN A 127 5.35 23.14 5.03
N GLU A 128 4.59 23.91 4.25
CA GLU A 128 3.33 23.47 3.65
C GLU A 128 3.54 22.23 2.77
N ILE A 129 4.51 22.27 1.85
CA ILE A 129 4.86 21.13 0.98
C ILE A 129 5.31 19.91 1.80
N GLY A 130 6.11 20.13 2.85
CA GLY A 130 6.58 19.05 3.72
C GLY A 130 5.44 18.37 4.50
N GLN A 131 4.45 19.15 4.92
CA GLN A 131 3.28 18.65 5.62
C GLN A 131 2.34 17.90 4.66
N GLU A 132 2.05 18.46 3.48
CA GLU A 132 1.27 17.79 2.43
C GLU A 132 1.92 16.47 1.99
N GLN A 133 3.25 16.45 1.83
CA GLN A 133 3.98 15.23 1.45
C GLN A 133 3.88 14.15 2.55
N LYS A 134 3.91 14.54 3.82
CA LYS A 134 3.78 13.61 4.95
C LYS A 134 2.36 13.03 5.04
N GLU A 135 1.35 13.87 4.87
CA GLU A 135 -0.07 13.45 4.84
C GLU A 135 -0.34 12.53 3.64
N ALA A 136 0.16 12.88 2.46
CA ALA A 136 0.07 12.04 1.27
C ALA A 136 0.74 10.67 1.47
N LYS A 137 1.93 10.63 2.09
CA LYS A 137 2.62 9.38 2.39
C LYS A 137 1.83 8.48 3.34
N HIS A 138 1.28 9.04 4.42
CA HIS A 138 0.43 8.29 5.34
C HIS A 138 -0.85 7.77 4.67
N SER A 139 -1.48 8.58 3.81
CA SER A 139 -2.64 8.17 3.03
C SER A 139 -2.32 7.02 2.06
N ILE A 140 -1.18 7.08 1.37
CA ILE A 140 -0.71 6.01 0.48
C ILE A 140 -0.44 4.72 1.27
N GLU A 141 0.23 4.81 2.43
CA GLU A 141 0.48 3.64 3.29
C GLU A 141 -0.83 3.00 3.78
N ALA A 142 -1.82 3.82 4.16
CA ALA A 142 -3.15 3.33 4.53
C ALA A 142 -3.84 2.62 3.36
N LEU A 143 -3.84 3.22 2.17
CA LEU A 143 -4.42 2.64 0.95
C LEU A 143 -3.73 1.34 0.52
N VAL A 144 -2.41 1.24 0.69
CA VAL A 144 -1.66 0.00 0.41
C VAL A 144 -2.06 -1.11 1.38
N ASN A 145 -2.18 -0.79 2.66
CA ASN A 145 -2.63 -1.74 3.68
C ASN A 145 -4.08 -2.19 3.44
N GLU A 146 -4.97 -1.26 3.10
CA GLU A 146 -6.36 -1.57 2.76
C GLU A 146 -6.45 -2.46 1.50
N ASN A 147 -5.71 -2.13 0.44
CA ASN A 147 -5.66 -2.97 -0.76
C ASN A 147 -5.14 -4.38 -0.47
N LYS A 148 -4.18 -4.53 0.45
CA LYS A 148 -3.71 -5.85 0.89
C LYS A 148 -4.83 -6.64 1.59
N GLN A 149 -5.56 -6.00 2.50
CA GLN A 149 -6.70 -6.63 3.18
C GLN A 149 -7.81 -7.02 2.21
N ILE A 150 -8.10 -6.17 1.21
CA ILE A 150 -9.10 -6.47 0.19
C ILE A 150 -8.70 -7.71 -0.61
N LYS A 151 -7.44 -7.82 -1.03
CA LYS A 151 -6.94 -9.00 -1.75
C LYS A 151 -7.02 -10.28 -0.92
N ASP A 152 -6.67 -10.20 0.36
CA ASP A 152 -6.77 -11.34 1.28
C ASP A 152 -8.24 -11.76 1.48
N ASN A 153 -9.16 -10.81 1.59
CA ASN A 153 -10.59 -11.07 1.71
C ASN A 153 -11.18 -11.63 0.41
N GLU A 154 -10.79 -11.11 -0.75
CA GLU A 154 -11.20 -11.61 -2.05
C GLU A 154 -10.78 -13.07 -2.23
N LYS A 155 -9.53 -13.41 -1.87
CA LYS A 155 -9.05 -14.79 -1.87
C LYS A 155 -9.90 -15.70 -0.97
N LYS A 156 -10.19 -15.27 0.26
CA LYS A 156 -11.04 -16.04 1.19
C LYS A 156 -12.45 -16.26 0.64
N ILE A 157 -13.08 -15.22 0.07
CA ILE A 157 -14.41 -15.32 -0.52
C ILE A 157 -14.41 -16.26 -1.73
N ARG A 158 -13.39 -16.17 -2.59
CA ARG A 158 -13.25 -17.05 -3.75
C ARG A 158 -13.11 -18.52 -3.34
N LEU A 159 -12.28 -18.80 -2.33
CA LEU A 159 -12.13 -20.15 -1.78
C LEU A 159 -13.44 -20.68 -1.19
N GLU A 160 -14.14 -19.88 -0.40
CA GLU A 160 -15.43 -20.31 0.17
C GLU A 160 -16.48 -20.55 -0.93
N LEU A 161 -16.48 -19.73 -1.98
CA LEU A 161 -17.38 -19.90 -3.13
C LEU A 161 -17.05 -21.17 -3.94
N LEU A 162 -15.78 -21.50 -4.14
CA LEU A 162 -15.37 -22.77 -4.76
C LEU A 162 -15.83 -23.96 -3.90
N TYR A 163 -15.65 -23.88 -2.58
CA TYR A 163 -16.09 -24.92 -1.65
C TYR A 163 -17.61 -25.12 -1.70
N LEU A 164 -18.39 -24.04 -1.64
CA LEU A 164 -19.84 -24.11 -1.67
C LEU A 164 -20.37 -24.68 -2.99
N LYS A 165 -19.77 -24.28 -4.13
CA LYS A 165 -20.11 -24.87 -5.43
C LYS A 165 -19.77 -26.36 -5.50
N ALA A 166 -18.60 -26.76 -4.97
CA ALA A 166 -18.23 -28.17 -4.92
C ALA A 166 -19.20 -28.97 -4.04
N LYS A 167 -19.58 -28.43 -2.89
CA LYS A 167 -20.56 -29.04 -1.99
C LYS A 167 -21.93 -29.21 -2.65
N ASP A 168 -22.44 -28.17 -3.32
CA ASP A 168 -23.70 -28.23 -4.07
C ASP A 168 -23.65 -29.27 -5.20
N ALA A 169 -22.52 -29.38 -5.90
CA ALA A 169 -22.31 -30.40 -6.90
C ALA A 169 -22.29 -31.81 -6.29
N VAL A 170 -21.68 -32.02 -5.12
CA VAL A 170 -21.73 -33.29 -4.38
C VAL A 170 -23.16 -33.64 -3.98
N GLU A 171 -23.90 -32.72 -3.37
CA GLU A 171 -25.29 -32.94 -2.96
C GLU A 171 -26.18 -33.27 -4.17
N SER A 172 -25.98 -32.56 -5.29
CA SER A 172 -26.65 -32.85 -6.56
C SER A 172 -26.30 -34.26 -7.06
N GLY A 173 -25.01 -34.63 -7.03
CA GLY A 173 -24.54 -35.96 -7.40
C GLY A 173 -25.22 -37.07 -6.59
N GLN A 174 -25.40 -36.86 -5.28
CA GLN A 174 -26.11 -37.80 -4.41
C GLN A 174 -27.58 -37.95 -4.80
N ARG A 175 -28.29 -36.83 -5.04
CA ARG A 175 -29.71 -36.85 -5.45
C ARG A 175 -29.95 -37.59 -6.76
N TYR A 176 -29.03 -37.50 -7.73
CA TYR A 176 -29.10 -38.29 -8.96
C TYR A 176 -28.76 -39.76 -8.70
N GLY A 177 -27.79 -40.07 -7.84
CA GLY A 177 -27.37 -41.44 -7.53
C GLY A 177 -28.43 -42.27 -6.80
N GLU A 178 -29.38 -41.63 -6.11
CA GLU A 178 -30.54 -42.31 -5.50
C GLU A 178 -31.55 -42.81 -6.54
N LYS A 179 -31.48 -42.31 -7.78
CA LYS A 179 -32.37 -42.71 -8.88
C LYS A 179 -31.75 -43.85 -9.70
N LYS A 180 -32.61 -44.72 -10.22
CA LYS A 180 -32.20 -46.04 -10.76
C LYS A 180 -31.88 -46.08 -12.25
N THR A 181 -32.00 -44.98 -12.99
CA THR A 181 -31.74 -44.98 -14.44
C THR A 181 -30.24 -44.87 -14.74
N GLU A 182 -29.79 -45.40 -15.87
CA GLU A 182 -28.39 -45.25 -16.31
C GLU A 182 -28.04 -43.80 -16.63
N GLU A 183 -29.01 -43.01 -17.13
CA GLU A 183 -28.84 -41.57 -17.35
C GLU A 183 -28.60 -40.81 -16.03
N ASP A 184 -29.33 -41.16 -14.97
CA ASP A 184 -29.15 -40.57 -13.65
C ASP A 184 -27.78 -40.92 -13.06
N LYS A 185 -27.30 -42.16 -13.23
CA LYS A 185 -25.96 -42.56 -12.81
C LYS A 185 -24.88 -41.77 -13.54
N LEU A 186 -25.03 -41.56 -14.85
CA LEU A 186 -24.11 -40.75 -15.63
C LEU A 186 -24.12 -39.28 -15.17
N ALA A 187 -25.30 -38.73 -14.90
CA ALA A 187 -25.46 -37.37 -14.37
C ALA A 187 -24.80 -37.24 -12.99
N SER A 188 -24.99 -38.22 -12.11
CA SER A 188 -24.36 -38.31 -10.79
C SER A 188 -22.83 -38.28 -10.89
N LYS A 189 -22.25 -39.14 -11.73
CA LYS A 189 -20.80 -39.19 -11.97
C LYS A 189 -20.26 -37.87 -12.52
N LYS A 190 -20.98 -37.23 -13.44
CA LYS A 190 -20.61 -35.91 -13.97
C LYS A 190 -20.55 -34.86 -12.86
N LYS A 191 -21.56 -34.83 -11.97
CA LYS A 191 -21.60 -33.90 -10.84
C LYS A 191 -20.47 -34.10 -9.84
N TYR A 192 -20.09 -35.36 -9.55
CA TYR A 192 -18.93 -35.62 -8.71
C TYR A 192 -17.62 -35.18 -9.37
N ASN A 193 -17.46 -35.39 -10.68
CA ASN A 193 -16.29 -34.88 -11.41
C ASN A 193 -16.23 -33.35 -11.43
N ASP A 194 -17.36 -32.66 -11.60
CA ASP A 194 -17.44 -31.20 -11.49
C ASP A 194 -16.99 -30.74 -10.09
N ALA A 195 -17.44 -31.42 -9.03
CA ALA A 195 -17.02 -31.14 -7.66
C ALA A 195 -15.51 -31.33 -7.47
N LEU A 196 -14.92 -32.41 -8.00
CA LEU A 196 -13.48 -32.65 -7.92
C LEU A 196 -12.67 -31.55 -8.59
N SER A 197 -13.10 -31.10 -9.77
CA SER A 197 -12.46 -29.98 -10.49
C SER A 197 -12.43 -28.70 -9.64
N LEU A 198 -13.56 -28.36 -9.02
CA LEU A 198 -13.67 -27.19 -8.14
C LEU A 198 -12.81 -27.31 -6.87
N LEU A 199 -12.75 -28.51 -6.29
CA LEU A 199 -11.90 -28.78 -5.13
C LEU A 199 -10.42 -28.70 -5.49
N ASP A 200 -10.03 -29.21 -6.65
CA ASP A 200 -8.65 -29.14 -7.13
C ASP A 200 -8.23 -27.71 -7.48
N GLU A 201 -9.15 -26.88 -8.00
CA GLU A 201 -8.90 -25.45 -8.19
C GLU A 201 -8.65 -24.75 -6.85
N GLY A 202 -9.51 -24.96 -5.85
CA GLY A 202 -9.34 -24.35 -4.54
C GLY A 202 -8.07 -24.83 -3.82
N LEU A 203 -7.76 -26.12 -3.88
CA LEU A 203 -6.56 -26.69 -3.26
C LEU A 203 -5.25 -26.14 -3.85
N LYS A 204 -5.23 -25.69 -5.11
CA LYS A 204 -4.05 -25.03 -5.70
C LYS A 204 -3.78 -23.65 -5.11
N GLU A 205 -4.80 -22.98 -4.59
CA GLU A 205 -4.69 -21.63 -4.04
C GLU A 205 -4.44 -21.62 -2.53
N ILE A 206 -4.66 -22.76 -1.86
CA ILE A 206 -4.44 -22.93 -0.43
C ILE A 206 -3.00 -23.34 -0.18
N ASN A 207 -2.30 -22.57 0.67
CA ASN A 207 -1.05 -23.03 1.26
C ASN A 207 -1.38 -23.83 2.53
N GLU A 208 -1.01 -25.12 2.56
CA GLU A 208 -1.26 -26.03 3.68
C GLU A 208 -0.64 -25.53 4.99
N GLU A 209 0.48 -24.82 4.94
CA GLU A 209 1.17 -24.30 6.14
C GLU A 209 0.47 -23.06 6.72
N ASP A 210 -0.04 -22.18 5.85
CA ASP A 210 -0.66 -20.91 6.26
C ASP A 210 -2.15 -21.06 6.60
N ASP A 211 -2.86 -21.94 5.90
CA ASP A 211 -4.32 -22.15 6.05
C ASP A 211 -4.69 -23.65 6.02
N TYR A 212 -4.21 -24.36 7.05
CA TYR A 212 -4.52 -25.77 7.22
C TYR A 212 -6.04 -26.04 7.39
N HIS A 213 -6.78 -25.09 7.96
CA HIS A 213 -8.22 -25.29 8.20
C HIS A 213 -8.99 -25.40 6.88
N SER A 214 -8.77 -24.49 5.94
CA SER A 214 -9.37 -24.57 4.61
C SER A 214 -8.86 -25.80 3.85
N PHE A 215 -7.56 -26.10 3.96
CA PHE A 215 -6.98 -27.29 3.34
C PHE A 215 -7.67 -28.59 3.79
N ASP A 216 -7.79 -28.80 5.10
CA ASP A 216 -8.45 -29.96 5.70
C ASP A 216 -9.92 -30.07 5.24
N LYS A 217 -10.66 -28.96 5.30
CA LYS A 217 -12.07 -28.87 4.85
C LYS A 217 -12.24 -29.32 3.40
N PHE A 218 -11.38 -28.85 2.48
CA PHE A 218 -11.41 -29.23 1.06
C PHE A 218 -11.03 -30.71 0.86
N MET A 219 -9.96 -31.17 1.53
CA MET A 219 -9.48 -32.54 1.41
C MET A 219 -10.51 -33.56 1.92
N VAL A 220 -11.20 -33.27 3.02
CA VAL A 220 -12.28 -34.14 3.54
C VAL A 220 -13.41 -34.28 2.52
N LEU A 221 -13.87 -33.17 1.93
CA LEU A 221 -14.91 -33.22 0.91
C LEU A 221 -14.41 -33.95 -0.35
N LYS A 222 -13.15 -33.74 -0.75
CA LYS A 222 -12.53 -34.45 -1.87
C LYS A 222 -12.49 -35.96 -1.64
N ALA A 223 -12.05 -36.43 -0.47
CA ALA A 223 -12.02 -37.85 -0.13
C ALA A 223 -13.44 -38.46 -0.19
N PHE A 224 -14.43 -37.74 0.35
CA PHE A 224 -15.83 -38.16 0.24
C PHE A 224 -16.29 -38.29 -1.21
N THR A 225 -15.96 -37.33 -2.06
CA THR A 225 -16.33 -37.33 -3.49
C THR A 225 -15.62 -38.44 -4.26
N LEU A 226 -14.33 -38.67 -4.03
CA LEU A 226 -13.56 -39.76 -4.63
C LEU A 226 -14.19 -41.12 -4.34
N LYS A 227 -14.62 -41.34 -3.09
CA LYS A 227 -15.35 -42.55 -2.70
C LYS A 227 -16.62 -42.78 -3.53
N ARG A 228 -17.31 -41.72 -3.99
CA ARG A 228 -18.55 -41.82 -4.77
C ARG A 228 -18.35 -42.11 -6.24
N ILE A 229 -17.12 -41.97 -6.75
CA ILE A 229 -16.74 -42.35 -8.10
C ILE A 229 -15.89 -43.62 -8.13
N ASP A 230 -15.93 -44.39 -7.05
CA ASP A 230 -15.17 -45.64 -6.82
C ASP A 230 -13.64 -45.49 -6.80
N ASP A 231 -13.11 -44.27 -6.65
CA ASP A 231 -11.69 -44.04 -6.39
C ASP A 231 -11.38 -44.13 -4.89
N ILE A 232 -11.48 -45.34 -4.35
CA ILE A 232 -11.27 -45.61 -2.91
C ILE A 232 -9.79 -45.45 -2.54
N ALA A 233 -8.87 -45.74 -3.46
CA ALA A 233 -7.43 -45.60 -3.22
C ALA A 233 -7.05 -44.13 -3.00
N GLY A 234 -7.50 -43.22 -3.88
CA GLY A 234 -7.28 -41.79 -3.70
C GLY A 234 -7.93 -41.24 -2.43
N ALA A 235 -9.16 -41.68 -2.11
CA ALA A 235 -9.82 -41.30 -0.87
C ALA A 235 -9.03 -41.74 0.38
N LEU A 236 -8.48 -42.95 0.36
CA LEU A 236 -7.68 -43.51 1.45
C LEU A 236 -6.36 -42.75 1.64
N GLU A 237 -5.67 -42.37 0.57
CA GLU A 237 -4.45 -41.57 0.65
C GLU A 237 -4.69 -40.20 1.31
N ILE A 238 -5.80 -39.55 0.98
CA ILE A 238 -6.18 -38.29 1.60
C ILE A 238 -6.41 -38.47 3.10
N VAL A 239 -7.19 -39.47 3.50
CA VAL A 239 -7.49 -39.72 4.92
C VAL A 239 -6.22 -40.08 5.70
N LYS A 240 -5.30 -40.85 5.11
CA LYS A 240 -3.96 -41.12 5.66
C LYS A 240 -3.20 -39.82 5.92
N LYS A 241 -3.15 -38.91 4.94
CA LYS A 241 -2.46 -37.62 5.07
C LYS A 241 -3.05 -36.77 6.21
N LEU A 242 -4.38 -36.64 6.27
CA LEU A 242 -5.05 -35.82 7.28
C LEU A 242 -4.90 -36.38 8.71
N LEU A 243 -4.94 -37.71 8.87
CA LEU A 243 -4.76 -38.36 10.18
C LEU A 243 -3.36 -38.20 10.77
N ILE A 244 -2.33 -37.93 9.96
CA ILE A 244 -0.98 -37.63 10.47
C ILE A 244 -1.02 -36.35 11.33
N LYS A 245 -1.83 -35.37 10.92
CA LYS A 245 -1.97 -34.06 11.57
C LYS A 245 -3.00 -34.05 12.69
N ASP A 246 -4.16 -34.69 12.48
CA ASP A 246 -5.27 -34.73 13.45
C ASP A 246 -5.62 -36.18 13.79
N LYS A 247 -4.81 -36.79 14.67
CA LYS A 247 -4.91 -38.22 15.06
C LYS A 247 -6.15 -38.53 15.89
N THR A 248 -6.82 -37.51 16.42
CA THR A 248 -7.98 -37.64 17.31
C THR A 248 -9.29 -37.33 16.60
N ASN A 249 -9.27 -37.03 15.30
CA ASN A 249 -10.47 -36.78 14.51
C ASN A 249 -11.29 -38.07 14.31
N PRO A 250 -12.49 -38.18 14.93
CA PRO A 250 -13.30 -39.38 14.84
C PRO A 250 -13.83 -39.63 13.42
N VAL A 251 -14.07 -38.59 12.63
CA VAL A 251 -14.57 -38.73 11.26
C VAL A 251 -13.48 -39.32 10.36
N LEU A 252 -12.24 -38.85 10.50
CA LEU A 252 -11.13 -39.38 9.71
C LEU A 252 -10.78 -40.81 10.10
N LEU A 253 -10.79 -41.13 11.41
CA LEU A 253 -10.58 -42.50 11.90
C LEU A 253 -11.66 -43.45 11.36
N TYR A 254 -12.91 -43.01 11.34
CA TYR A 254 -14.03 -43.77 10.80
C TYR A 254 -13.85 -44.02 9.29
N ASN A 255 -13.59 -42.96 8.52
CA ASN A 255 -13.38 -43.05 7.08
C ASN A 255 -12.16 -43.92 6.73
N MET A 256 -11.09 -43.88 7.54
CA MET A 256 -9.94 -44.76 7.38
C MET A 256 -10.36 -46.23 7.44
N GLY A 257 -11.12 -46.62 8.47
CA GLY A 257 -11.64 -47.99 8.59
C GLY A 257 -12.49 -48.39 7.38
N CYS A 258 -13.48 -47.57 7.03
CA CYS A 258 -14.35 -47.84 5.89
C CYS A 258 -13.56 -47.98 4.57
N TYR A 259 -12.60 -47.09 4.31
CA TYR A 259 -11.85 -47.10 3.06
C TYR A 259 -10.82 -48.23 3.02
N LEU A 260 -10.21 -48.62 4.15
CA LEU A 260 -9.36 -49.81 4.23
C LEU A 260 -10.15 -51.09 3.92
N LEU A 261 -11.39 -51.19 4.42
CA LEU A 261 -12.28 -52.31 4.12
C LEU A 261 -12.65 -52.35 2.63
N LEU A 262 -13.15 -51.24 2.09
CA LEU A 262 -13.61 -51.13 0.69
C LEU A 262 -12.46 -51.32 -0.32
N SER A 263 -11.26 -50.81 -0.02
CA SER A 263 -10.08 -50.96 -0.89
C SER A 263 -9.38 -52.31 -0.74
N LYS A 264 -9.74 -53.12 0.26
CA LYS A 264 -9.05 -54.38 0.62
C LYS A 264 -7.54 -54.18 0.88
N GLN A 265 -7.15 -53.01 1.37
CA GLN A 265 -5.76 -52.69 1.75
C GLN A 265 -5.47 -52.90 3.24
N HIS A 266 -6.37 -53.55 3.97
CA HIS A 266 -6.17 -53.96 5.36
C HIS A 266 -5.36 -55.27 5.44
N LYS A 267 -4.61 -55.45 6.52
CA LYS A 267 -3.88 -56.70 6.82
C LYS A 267 -4.84 -57.81 7.23
N ASP A 268 -5.79 -57.46 8.08
CA ASP A 268 -6.85 -58.31 8.59
C ASP A 268 -8.09 -57.46 8.91
N GLU A 269 -9.22 -58.11 9.14
CA GLU A 269 -10.46 -57.43 9.50
C GLU A 269 -10.36 -56.72 10.86
N GLN A 270 -9.46 -57.17 11.74
CA GLN A 270 -9.25 -56.58 13.06
C GLN A 270 -8.66 -55.16 12.95
N GLU A 271 -7.77 -54.90 12.00
CA GLU A 271 -7.24 -53.55 11.72
C GLU A 271 -8.37 -52.57 11.39
N VAL A 272 -9.33 -52.99 10.57
CA VAL A 272 -10.52 -52.18 10.25
C VAL A 272 -11.34 -51.93 11.51
N LYS A 273 -11.63 -52.98 12.28
CA LYS A 273 -12.39 -52.88 13.54
C LYS A 273 -11.71 -51.92 14.51
N ASP A 274 -10.40 -51.99 14.67
CA ASP A 274 -9.64 -51.12 15.58
C ASP A 274 -9.78 -49.64 15.20
N PHE A 275 -9.76 -49.29 13.91
CA PHE A 275 -9.99 -47.92 13.46
C PHE A 275 -11.40 -47.44 13.76
N ILE A 276 -12.42 -48.26 13.47
CA ILE A 276 -13.82 -47.92 13.78
C ILE A 276 -13.99 -47.76 15.29
N MET A 277 -13.49 -48.70 16.10
CA MET A 277 -13.52 -48.64 17.57
C MET A 277 -12.86 -47.39 18.12
N LYS A 278 -11.71 -47.01 17.56
CA LYS A 278 -11.02 -45.78 17.93
C LYS A 278 -11.85 -44.56 17.56
N ALA A 279 -12.48 -44.52 16.38
CA ALA A 279 -13.38 -43.44 15.99
C ALA A 279 -14.53 -43.24 16.98
N LEU A 280 -15.10 -44.33 17.50
CA LEU A 280 -16.22 -44.29 18.44
C LEU A 280 -15.83 -43.86 19.87
N THR A 281 -14.57 -44.06 20.26
CA THR A 281 -14.14 -43.93 21.66
C THR A 281 -13.03 -42.91 21.91
N VAL A 282 -12.47 -42.32 20.85
CA VAL A 282 -11.48 -41.24 20.96
C VAL A 282 -12.12 -40.00 21.59
N ILE A 283 -11.35 -39.25 22.36
CA ILE A 283 -11.78 -37.94 22.86
C ILE A 283 -11.35 -36.93 21.80
N PRO A 284 -12.29 -36.29 21.07
CA PRO A 284 -11.92 -35.35 20.03
C PRO A 284 -11.32 -34.08 20.63
N GLU A 285 -10.22 -33.58 20.07
CA GLU A 285 -9.62 -32.30 20.49
C GLU A 285 -10.52 -31.10 20.18
N LYS A 286 -11.26 -31.17 19.06
CA LYS A 286 -12.14 -30.08 18.60
C LYS A 286 -13.59 -30.36 19.03
N GLU A 287 -14.22 -29.41 19.71
CA GLU A 287 -15.64 -29.49 20.11
C GLU A 287 -16.59 -29.77 18.95
N ALA A 288 -16.29 -29.22 17.76
CA ALA A 288 -17.07 -29.45 16.54
C ALA A 288 -17.13 -30.92 16.11
N HIS A 289 -16.19 -31.76 16.54
CA HIS A 289 -16.16 -33.18 16.21
C HIS A 289 -17.06 -34.04 17.10
N LYS A 290 -17.40 -33.60 18.31
CA LYS A 290 -18.28 -34.35 19.23
C LYS A 290 -19.66 -34.67 18.64
N PRO A 291 -20.42 -33.72 18.05
CA PRO A 291 -21.70 -34.05 17.44
C PRO A 291 -21.56 -34.97 16.21
N LEU A 292 -20.44 -34.91 15.49
CA LEU A 292 -20.17 -35.80 14.35
C LEU A 292 -19.87 -37.23 14.84
N GLN A 293 -19.07 -37.36 15.89
CA GLN A 293 -18.80 -38.64 16.54
C GLN A 293 -20.09 -39.30 17.04
N LYS A 294 -20.98 -38.53 17.66
CA LYS A 294 -22.29 -39.04 18.11
C LYS A 294 -23.10 -39.63 16.95
N LYS A 295 -23.14 -38.95 15.79
CA LYS A 295 -23.81 -39.49 14.59
C LYS A 295 -23.16 -40.78 14.09
N ILE A 296 -21.82 -40.87 14.14
CA ILE A 296 -21.11 -42.10 13.76
C ILE A 296 -21.47 -43.24 14.72
N ILE A 297 -21.46 -42.99 16.03
CA ILE A 297 -21.87 -43.97 17.06
C ILE A 297 -23.28 -44.50 16.77
N GLU A 298 -24.24 -43.60 16.56
CA GLU A 298 -25.62 -43.98 16.23
C GLU A 298 -25.69 -44.83 14.95
N LYS A 299 -24.95 -44.43 13.91
CA LYS A 299 -24.91 -45.13 12.62
C LYS A 299 -24.35 -46.55 12.74
N VAL A 300 -23.24 -46.71 13.46
CA VAL A 300 -22.58 -48.02 13.66
C VAL A 300 -23.44 -48.94 14.53
N LEU A 301 -23.92 -48.44 15.67
CA LEU A 301 -24.72 -49.25 16.61
C LEU A 301 -26.08 -49.68 16.06
N ALA A 302 -26.62 -48.94 15.08
CA ALA A 302 -27.87 -49.26 14.40
C ALA A 302 -27.67 -49.99 13.06
N ARG A 303 -26.44 -50.35 12.68
CA ARG A 303 -26.11 -50.99 11.38
C ARG A 303 -26.65 -50.22 10.17
N LEU A 304 -26.60 -48.89 10.21
CA LEU A 304 -27.12 -48.03 9.14
C LEU A 304 -26.08 -47.71 8.05
N ASP A 305 -24.84 -48.16 8.20
CA ASP A 305 -23.82 -47.98 7.18
C ASP A 305 -23.64 -49.25 6.35
N SER A 306 -24.01 -49.18 5.06
CA SER A 306 -23.81 -50.27 4.11
C SER A 306 -22.34 -50.63 3.92
N ASP A 307 -21.42 -49.70 4.16
CA ASP A 307 -19.98 -49.95 3.95
C ASP A 307 -19.40 -50.93 4.97
N ILE A 308 -20.00 -51.04 6.17
CA ILE A 308 -19.50 -51.86 7.29
C ILE A 308 -20.60 -52.72 7.93
N GLN A 309 -21.71 -52.96 7.22
CA GLN A 309 -22.94 -53.54 7.78
C GLN A 309 -22.70 -54.89 8.47
N ASP A 310 -21.84 -55.72 7.89
CA ASP A 310 -21.53 -57.07 8.38
C ASP A 310 -20.21 -57.15 9.16
N LEU A 311 -19.58 -56.00 9.45
CA LEU A 311 -18.27 -55.96 10.13
C LEU A 311 -18.37 -56.41 11.59
N PHE A 312 -19.45 -56.06 12.30
CA PHE A 312 -19.60 -56.35 13.73
C PHE A 312 -20.77 -57.29 14.02
N ASN A 313 -20.51 -58.33 14.81
CA ASN A 313 -21.56 -59.20 15.33
C ASN A 313 -22.32 -58.56 16.51
N ASP A 314 -23.42 -59.18 16.94
CA ASP A 314 -24.29 -58.61 17.98
C ASP A 314 -23.60 -58.49 19.36
N ASP A 315 -22.72 -59.43 19.69
CA ASP A 315 -21.95 -59.43 20.94
C ASP A 315 -20.93 -58.29 20.96
N GLU A 316 -20.22 -58.09 19.84
CA GLU A 316 -19.29 -56.98 19.64
C GLU A 316 -20.03 -55.64 19.77
N LEU A 317 -21.16 -55.46 19.08
CA LEU A 317 -21.97 -54.23 19.16
C LEU A 317 -22.45 -53.94 20.58
N THR A 318 -22.77 -54.97 21.36
CA THR A 318 -23.18 -54.83 22.77
C THR A 318 -22.02 -54.31 23.62
N ARG A 319 -20.81 -54.88 23.46
CA ARG A 319 -19.59 -54.38 24.15
C ARG A 319 -19.27 -52.94 23.76
N ILE A 320 -19.41 -52.60 22.48
CA ILE A 320 -19.21 -51.23 21.98
C ILE A 320 -20.16 -50.26 22.68
N ARG A 321 -21.43 -50.64 22.81
CA ARG A 321 -22.45 -49.81 23.48
C ARG A 321 -22.10 -49.54 24.94
N GLU A 322 -21.58 -50.53 25.66
CA GLU A 322 -21.11 -50.37 27.05
C GLU A 322 -19.89 -49.45 27.13
N MET A 323 -18.90 -49.65 26.25
CA MET A 323 -17.69 -48.83 26.20
C MET A 323 -17.95 -47.37 25.87
N VAL A 324 -18.88 -47.09 24.95
CA VAL A 324 -19.24 -45.72 24.60
C VAL A 324 -19.98 -45.05 25.76
N ARG A 325 -20.91 -45.78 26.42
CA ARG A 325 -21.63 -45.25 27.59
C ARG A 325 -20.69 -44.90 28.75
N SER A 326 -19.69 -45.74 29.03
CA SER A 326 -18.77 -45.50 30.14
C SER A 326 -17.83 -44.31 29.94
N LYS A 327 -17.60 -43.88 28.69
CA LYS A 327 -16.79 -42.70 28.36
C LYS A 327 -17.59 -41.40 28.24
N THR A 328 -18.92 -41.49 28.19
CA THR A 328 -19.81 -40.32 28.05
C THR A 328 -20.36 -39.84 29.41
N ASN A 329 -20.23 -40.66 30.45
CA ASN A 329 -20.47 -40.31 31.86
C ASN A 329 -19.16 -39.87 32.51
#